data_AF-A0A6B8RUF9-F1
#
_entry.id   AF-A0A6B8RUF9-F1
#
_cell.length_a   1.000
_cell.length_b   1.000
_cell.length_c   1.000
_cell.angle_alpha   90.00
_cell.angle_beta   90.00
_cell.angle_gamma   90.00
#
_symmetry.space_group_name_H-M   'P 1'
#
loop_
_entity.id
_entity.type
_entity.pdbx_description
1 polymer ?
#
loop_
_entity_poly.entity_id
_entity_poly.type
_entity_poly.pdbx_seq_one_letter_code
_entity_poly.pdbx_strand_id
1 'polypeptide(L)'
;MQTLKNYFLDEPESSIQSLVKYMNQALSEIWEVVLKNNEAELTQMFVDYGDRAYGAYIQKFMGEIGEQVNQAGYEMKAGFNLANSIESWGPPEERERCVWYVINDVTGTPLGSAILQIFHSPYSISSSASTAILPVRGNGEGSHYRCNFIRW
;
A
#
# COMPACT_ATOMS: atom_id res chain seq x y z
N MET A 1 14.87 11.62 10.62
CA MET A 1 14.04 10.39 10.63
C MET A 1 13.40 10.28 12.00
N GLN A 2 12.10 10.51 12.10
CA GLN A 2 11.35 10.17 13.32
C GLN A 2 11.02 8.69 13.24
N THR A 3 11.47 7.90 14.21
CA THR A 3 11.15 6.48 14.30
C THR A 3 9.70 6.30 14.76
N LEU A 4 9.03 5.24 14.31
CA LEU A 4 7.68 4.82 14.77
C LEU A 4 7.49 4.94 16.28
N LYS A 5 8.53 4.58 17.02
CA LYS A 5 8.57 4.69 18.48
C LYS A 5 8.22 6.09 18.97
N ASN A 6 8.64 7.14 18.28
CA ASN A 6 8.35 8.52 18.66
C ASN A 6 6.93 8.97 18.30
N TYR A 7 6.27 8.31 17.34
CA TYR A 7 4.91 8.63 16.91
C TYR A 7 3.85 8.08 17.89
N PHE A 8 4.12 6.92 18.49
CA PHE A 8 3.21 6.25 19.41
C PHE A 8 3.36 6.66 20.89
N LEU A 9 4.29 7.58 21.21
CA LEU A 9 4.45 8.05 22.60
C LEU A 9 3.34 9.02 23.05
N ASP A 10 2.61 9.63 22.11
CA ASP A 10 1.60 10.67 22.41
C ASP A 10 0.13 10.22 22.22
N GLU A 11 -0.12 9.01 21.70
CA GLU A 11 -1.49 8.49 21.52
C GLU A 11 -1.68 7.17 22.28
N PRO A 12 -2.52 7.13 23.33
CA PRO A 12 -2.64 5.99 24.24
C PRO A 12 -3.39 4.78 23.66
N GLU A 13 -3.88 4.86 22.42
CA GLU A 13 -4.52 3.74 21.75
C GLU A 13 -3.87 3.53 20.38
N SER A 14 -3.12 2.43 20.24
CA SER A 14 -2.54 1.94 18.99
C SER A 14 -3.64 1.52 18.02
N SER A 15 -4.32 2.49 17.42
CA SER A 15 -5.42 2.22 16.50
C SER A 15 -4.92 1.95 15.08
N ILE A 16 -5.70 1.20 14.30
CA ILE A 16 -5.47 1.03 12.86
C ILE A 16 -5.37 2.37 12.12
N GLN A 17 -6.03 3.43 12.62
CA GLN A 17 -5.95 4.76 12.00
C GLN A 17 -4.58 5.40 12.20
N SER A 18 -4.03 5.33 13.41
CA SER A 18 -2.71 5.88 13.73
C SER A 18 -1.63 5.15 12.93
N LEU A 19 -1.74 3.84 12.79
CA LEU A 19 -0.83 3.04 11.98
C LEU A 19 -0.94 3.37 10.48
N VAL A 20 -2.16 3.51 9.94
CA VAL A 20 -2.34 3.90 8.54
C VAL A 20 -1.81 5.32 8.26
N LYS A 21 -1.96 6.26 9.19
CA LYS A 21 -1.38 7.59 9.07
C LYS A 21 0.14 7.53 8.97
N TYR A 22 0.77 6.69 9.79
CA TYR A 22 2.20 6.41 9.67
C TYR A 22 2.57 5.80 8.32
N MET A 23 1.83 4.77 7.87
CA MET A 23 2.09 4.11 6.59
C MET A 23 1.98 5.08 5.41
N ASN A 24 1.03 6.02 5.45
CA ASN A 24 0.92 7.07 4.43
C ASN A 24 2.11 8.02 4.46
N GLN A 25 2.62 8.39 5.64
CA GLN A 25 3.83 9.20 5.75
C GLN A 25 5.02 8.48 5.12
N ALA A 26 5.26 7.23 5.51
CA ALA A 26 6.31 6.40 4.92
C ALA A 26 6.14 6.25 3.40
N LEU A 27 4.91 5.98 2.94
CA LEU A 27 4.58 5.89 1.53
C LEU A 27 4.98 7.17 0.79
N SER A 28 4.60 8.34 1.30
CA SER A 28 4.88 9.65 0.67
C SER A 28 6.37 9.93 0.47
N GLU A 29 7.24 9.27 1.25
CA GLU A 29 8.70 9.39 1.16
C GLU A 29 9.32 8.30 0.25
N ILE A 30 8.70 7.12 0.16
CA ILE A 30 9.31 5.92 -0.44
C ILE A 30 8.90 5.72 -1.90
N TRP A 31 7.61 5.89 -2.24
CA TRP A 31 7.08 5.42 -3.53
C TRP A 31 7.83 6.03 -4.72
N GLU A 32 8.03 7.35 -4.70
CA GLU A 32 8.67 8.07 -5.81
C GLU A 32 10.16 7.75 -5.91
N VAL A 33 10.82 7.54 -4.76
CA VAL A 33 12.23 7.13 -4.70
C VAL A 33 12.41 5.73 -5.28
N VAL A 34 11.55 4.78 -4.91
CA VAL A 34 11.57 3.42 -5.45
C VAL A 34 11.32 3.44 -6.97
N LEU A 35 10.36 4.24 -7.43
CA LEU A 35 10.09 4.38 -8.86
C LEU A 35 11.31 4.91 -9.62
N LYS A 36 11.94 6.00 -9.14
CA LYS A 36 13.13 6.60 -9.77
C LYS A 36 14.33 5.66 -9.76
N ASN A 37 14.61 5.02 -8.62
CA ASN A 37 15.77 4.14 -8.47
C ASN A 37 15.66 2.86 -9.32
N ASN A 38 14.44 2.45 -9.67
CA ASN A 38 14.18 1.23 -10.43
C ASN A 38 13.57 1.53 -11.81
N GLU A 39 13.63 2.78 -12.29
CA GLU A 39 12.90 3.22 -13.49
C GLU A 39 13.22 2.36 -14.72
N ALA A 40 14.50 2.11 -14.98
CA ALA A 40 14.92 1.31 -16.13
C ALA A 40 14.40 -0.14 -16.06
N GLU A 41 14.52 -0.77 -14.89
CA GLU A 41 14.04 -2.14 -14.65
C GLU A 41 12.51 -2.22 -14.79
N LEU A 42 11.79 -1.31 -14.13
CA LEU A 42 10.33 -1.27 -14.14
C LEU A 42 9.77 -0.93 -15.52
N THR A 43 10.42 -0.03 -16.26
CA THR A 43 10.04 0.32 -17.64
C THR A 43 10.24 -0.88 -18.56
N GLN A 44 11.39 -1.55 -18.47
CA GLN A 44 11.63 -2.76 -19.26
C GLN A 44 10.61 -3.85 -18.92
N MET A 45 10.34 -4.07 -17.63
CA MET A 45 9.33 -5.02 -17.19
C MET A 45 7.92 -4.66 -17.68
N PHE A 46 7.60 -3.37 -17.76
CA PHE A 46 6.32 -2.89 -18.28
C PHE A 46 6.21 -3.16 -19.79
N VAL A 47 7.29 -2.93 -20.55
CA VAL A 47 7.34 -3.27 -21.99
C VAL A 47 7.14 -4.77 -22.21
N ASP A 48 7.78 -5.60 -21.39
CA ASP A 48 7.78 -7.05 -21.58
C ASP A 48 6.51 -7.73 -21.03
N TYR A 49 5.92 -7.19 -19.96
CA TYR A 49 4.88 -7.87 -19.17
C TYR A 49 3.68 -7.01 -18.78
N GLY A 50 3.63 -5.74 -19.22
CA GLY A 50 2.54 -4.81 -18.96
C GLY A 50 2.28 -4.60 -17.46
N ASP A 51 1.02 -4.77 -17.05
CA ASP A 51 0.55 -4.46 -15.70
C ASP A 51 1.28 -5.23 -14.58
N ARG A 52 1.97 -6.34 -14.90
CA ARG A 52 2.79 -7.06 -13.92
C ARG A 52 3.92 -6.20 -13.32
N ALA A 53 4.39 -5.18 -14.05
CA ALA A 53 5.38 -4.24 -13.55
C ALA A 53 4.87 -3.45 -12.33
N TYR A 54 3.56 -3.17 -12.25
CA TYR A 54 2.97 -2.55 -11.07
C TYR A 54 3.04 -3.46 -9.85
N GLY A 55 2.81 -4.77 -10.03
CA GLY A 55 2.98 -5.74 -8.97
C GLY A 55 4.41 -5.73 -8.42
N ALA A 56 5.42 -5.75 -9.29
CA ALA A 56 6.82 -5.65 -8.89
C ALA A 56 7.16 -4.31 -8.23
N TYR A 57 6.59 -3.22 -8.71
CA TYR A 57 6.75 -1.90 -8.10
C TYR A 57 6.15 -1.86 -6.68
N ILE A 58 4.91 -2.36 -6.49
CA ILE A 58 4.26 -2.50 -5.18
C ILE A 58 5.08 -3.38 -4.25
N GLN A 59 5.64 -4.49 -4.75
CA GLN A 59 6.51 -5.36 -3.95
C GLN A 59 7.68 -4.59 -3.33
N LYS A 60 8.32 -3.71 -4.09
CA LYS A 60 9.48 -2.94 -3.62
C LYS A 60 9.09 -1.96 -2.51
N PHE A 61 8.19 -1.01 -2.77
CA PHE A 61 7.89 0.03 -1.76
C PHE A 61 7.09 -0.50 -0.57
N MET A 62 6.17 -1.46 -0.77
CA MET A 62 5.46 -2.04 0.37
C MET A 62 6.35 -2.98 1.18
N GLY A 63 7.38 -3.58 0.59
CA GLY A 63 8.40 -4.32 1.33
C GLY A 63 9.05 -3.44 2.40
N GLU A 64 9.51 -2.26 2.02
CA GLU A 64 10.13 -1.29 2.94
C GLU A 64 9.15 -0.79 4.01
N ILE A 65 7.92 -0.43 3.62
CA ILE A 65 6.88 0.00 4.59
C ILE A 65 6.54 -1.17 5.55
N GLY A 66 6.48 -2.39 5.03
CA GLY A 66 6.26 -3.61 5.78
C GLY A 66 7.28 -3.85 6.86
N GLU A 67 8.56 -3.72 6.52
CA GLU A 67 9.64 -3.83 7.50
C GLU A 67 9.51 -2.80 8.62
N GLN A 68 9.15 -1.55 8.29
CA GLN A 68 8.93 -0.51 9.30
C GLN A 68 7.76 -0.87 10.22
N VAL A 69 6.61 -1.28 9.67
CA VAL A 69 5.45 -1.73 10.45
C VAL A 69 5.83 -2.90 11.37
N ASN A 70 6.61 -3.87 10.87
CA ASN A 70 7.10 -4.99 11.66
C ASN A 70 8.06 -4.57 12.78
N GLN A 71 8.94 -3.61 12.52
CA GLN A 71 9.84 -3.04 13.54
C GLN A 71 9.09 -2.25 14.63
N ALA A 72 7.88 -1.78 14.36
CA ALA A 72 7.01 -1.18 15.37
C ALA A 72 6.26 -2.17 16.26
N GLY A 73 6.40 -3.47 16.04
CA GLY A 73 5.70 -4.49 16.81
C GLY A 73 4.29 -4.79 16.29
N TYR A 74 4.03 -4.58 15.01
CA TYR A 74 2.85 -5.11 14.34
C TYR A 74 3.27 -6.23 13.39
N GLU A 75 2.35 -7.10 13.02
CA GLU A 75 2.60 -8.10 11.98
C GLU A 75 1.82 -7.71 10.73
N MET A 76 2.55 -7.46 9.64
CA MET A 76 1.95 -7.22 8.33
C MET A 76 2.70 -8.03 7.26
N LYS A 77 1.96 -8.89 6.55
CA LYS A 77 2.48 -9.56 5.35
C LYS A 77 2.47 -8.60 4.18
N ALA A 78 3.57 -7.85 4.07
CA ALA A 78 3.73 -6.83 3.05
C ALA A 78 4.01 -7.39 1.65
N GLY A 79 4.00 -6.49 0.67
CA GLY A 79 4.21 -6.82 -0.73
C GLY A 79 2.93 -7.07 -1.53
N PHE A 80 3.07 -7.37 -2.81
CA PHE A 80 1.95 -7.58 -3.71
C PHE A 80 1.47 -9.05 -3.73
N ASN A 81 0.23 -9.28 -3.33
CA ASN A 81 -0.44 -10.56 -3.54
C ASN A 81 -1.71 -10.32 -4.36
N LEU A 82 -1.79 -10.93 -5.55
CA LEU A 82 -2.94 -10.78 -6.44
C LEU A 82 -4.24 -11.27 -5.80
N ALA A 83 -4.17 -12.35 -5.02
CA ALA A 83 -5.32 -12.87 -4.27
C ALA A 83 -5.80 -11.89 -3.20
N ASN A 84 -4.93 -10.95 -2.82
CA ASN A 84 -5.24 -9.85 -1.91
C ASN A 84 -5.47 -8.51 -2.60
N SER A 85 -5.94 -8.53 -3.85
CA SER A 85 -6.21 -7.30 -4.59
C SER A 85 -7.46 -7.38 -5.45
N ILE A 86 -8.08 -6.23 -5.69
CA ILE A 86 -9.15 -6.05 -6.66
C ILE A 86 -8.78 -4.92 -7.60
N GLU A 87 -9.10 -5.10 -8.88
CA GLU A 87 -8.87 -4.11 -9.92
C GLU A 87 -10.19 -3.50 -10.34
N SER A 88 -10.27 -2.17 -10.30
CA SER A 88 -11.37 -1.43 -10.86
C SER A 88 -11.00 -1.01 -12.27
N TRP A 89 -11.73 -1.55 -13.23
CA TRP A 89 -11.63 -1.15 -14.63
C TRP A 89 -12.56 0.04 -14.87
N GLY A 90 -11.98 1.25 -14.97
CA GLY A 90 -12.64 2.47 -15.41
C GLY A 90 -12.06 3.02 -16.72
N PRO A 91 -12.47 4.23 -17.15
CA PRO A 91 -11.69 5.05 -18.08
C PRO A 91 -10.20 5.06 -17.71
N PRO A 92 -9.26 5.22 -18.65
CA PRO A 92 -7.82 5.14 -18.38
C PRO A 92 -7.35 5.98 -17.17
N GLU A 93 -7.99 7.11 -16.92
CA GLU A 93 -7.77 8.03 -15.80
C GLU A 93 -8.37 7.57 -14.45
N GLU A 94 -9.28 6.58 -14.47
CA GLU A 94 -9.96 5.99 -13.30
C GLU A 94 -9.52 4.54 -13.03
N ARG A 95 -8.46 4.05 -13.69
CA ARG A 95 -7.94 2.69 -13.48
C ARG A 95 -7.14 2.63 -12.19
N GLU A 96 -7.64 1.83 -11.26
CA GLU A 96 -7.06 1.68 -9.94
C GLU A 96 -7.03 0.22 -9.52
N ARG A 97 -6.04 -0.10 -8.68
CA ARG A 97 -5.98 -1.36 -7.98
C ARG A 97 -5.99 -1.09 -6.48
N CYS A 98 -6.85 -1.81 -5.77
CA CYS A 98 -6.86 -1.84 -4.32
C CYS A 98 -6.18 -3.12 -3.84
N VAL A 99 -5.23 -3.03 -2.92
CA VAL A 99 -4.53 -4.16 -2.30
C VAL A 99 -4.74 -4.10 -0.79
N TRP A 100 -5.16 -5.20 -0.18
CA TRP A 100 -5.42 -5.26 1.27
C TRP A 100 -4.29 -5.92 2.04
N TYR A 101 -3.98 -5.31 3.18
CA TYR A 101 -2.98 -5.77 4.15
C TYR A 101 -3.67 -5.93 5.49
N VAL A 102 -3.79 -7.17 5.95
CA VAL A 102 -4.24 -7.45 7.32
C VAL A 102 -3.08 -7.17 8.26
N ILE A 103 -3.36 -6.43 9.33
CA ILE A 103 -2.39 -6.06 10.34
C ILE A 103 -2.82 -6.64 11.68
N ASN A 104 -1.92 -7.40 12.30
CA ASN A 104 -2.10 -7.92 13.64
C ASN A 104 -1.17 -7.22 14.63
N ASP A 105 -1.50 -7.25 15.90
CA ASP A 105 -0.53 -6.94 16.96
C ASP A 105 0.46 -8.10 17.19
N VAL A 106 1.44 -7.90 18.07
CA VAL A 106 2.42 -8.95 18.45
C VAL A 106 1.81 -10.24 19.01
N THR A 107 0.54 -10.21 19.46
CA THR A 107 -0.16 -11.37 20.00
C THR A 107 -0.90 -12.17 18.91
N GLY A 108 -0.90 -11.66 17.67
CA GLY A 108 -1.69 -12.21 16.57
C GLY A 108 -3.15 -11.74 16.58
N THR A 109 -3.50 -10.77 17.45
CA THR A 109 -4.85 -10.22 17.47
C THR A 109 -5.01 -9.24 16.30
N PRO A 110 -6.06 -9.39 15.46
CA PRO A 110 -6.29 -8.47 14.35
C PRO A 110 -6.52 -7.04 14.83
N LEU A 111 -5.65 -6.13 14.41
CA LEU A 111 -5.80 -4.70 14.66
C LEU A 111 -6.74 -4.05 13.63
N GLY A 112 -6.70 -4.55 12.40
CA GLY A 112 -7.52 -4.09 11.29
C GLY A 112 -6.85 -4.36 9.95
N SER A 113 -7.35 -3.71 8.90
CA SER A 113 -6.77 -3.83 7.56
C SER A 113 -6.40 -2.46 7.01
N ALA A 114 -5.31 -2.41 6.24
CA ALA A 114 -4.90 -1.27 5.45
C ALA A 114 -5.16 -1.56 3.97
N ILE A 115 -5.78 -0.63 3.25
CA ILE A 115 -6.02 -0.75 1.79
C ILE A 115 -5.09 0.21 1.07
N LEU A 116 -4.17 -0.31 0.28
CA LEU A 116 -3.39 0.45 -0.68
C LEU A 116 -4.20 0.65 -1.95
N GLN A 117 -4.45 1.89 -2.33
CA GLN A 117 -5.03 2.26 -3.62
C GLN A 117 -3.92 2.80 -4.50
N ILE A 118 -3.72 2.20 -5.68
CA ILE A 118 -2.71 2.62 -6.66
C ILE A 118 -3.36 2.85 -8.02
N PHE A 119 -3.11 4.03 -8.59
CA PHE A 119 -3.47 4.35 -9.96
C PHE A 119 -2.45 3.78 -10.93
N HIS A 120 -2.92 3.21 -12.04
CA HIS A 120 -2.07 2.64 -13.07
C HIS A 120 -2.50 3.10 -14.46
N SER A 121 -1.52 3.26 -15.36
CA SER A 121 -1.72 3.70 -16.73
C SER A 121 -1.39 2.55 -17.67
N PRO A 122 -2.20 2.31 -18.71
CA PRO A 122 -1.87 1.34 -19.74
C PRO A 122 -0.70 1.77 -20.63
N TYR A 123 -0.23 3.02 -20.48
CA TYR A 123 0.79 3.60 -21.36
C TYR A 123 2.17 3.71 -20.71
N SER A 124 2.25 3.83 -19.38
CA SER A 124 3.53 4.01 -18.69
C SER A 124 3.45 3.71 -17.20
N ILE A 125 4.48 3.02 -16.68
CA ILE A 125 4.72 2.83 -15.25
C ILE A 125 5.01 4.15 -14.50
N SER A 126 5.51 5.18 -15.20
CA SER A 126 5.84 6.48 -14.60
C SER A 126 4.61 7.34 -14.27
N SER A 127 3.43 6.99 -14.78
CA SER A 127 2.17 7.70 -14.51
C SER A 127 1.46 7.25 -13.22
N SER A 128 2.14 6.47 -12.36
CA SER A 128 1.65 6.01 -11.06
C SER A 128 1.62 7.16 -10.03
N ALA A 129 0.88 8.22 -10.32
CA ALA A 129 1.08 9.54 -9.68
C ALA A 129 0.48 9.67 -8.28
N SER A 130 -0.41 8.75 -7.87
CA SER A 130 -1.06 8.81 -6.56
C SER A 130 -1.19 7.43 -5.97
N THR A 131 -0.77 7.28 -4.72
CA THR A 131 -1.00 6.07 -3.93
C THR A 131 -1.41 6.51 -2.52
N ALA A 132 -2.46 5.90 -1.97
CA ALA A 132 -2.93 6.20 -0.62
C ALA A 132 -3.21 4.90 0.13
N ILE A 133 -3.10 4.95 1.45
CA ILE A 133 -3.41 3.83 2.34
C ILE A 133 -4.61 4.21 3.19
N LEU A 134 -5.67 3.41 3.19
CA LEU A 134 -6.91 3.67 3.91
C LEU A 134 -7.10 2.68 5.06
N PRO A 135 -7.58 3.12 6.23
CA PRO A 135 -7.86 2.22 7.35
C PRO A 135 -9.23 1.56 7.19
N VAL A 136 -9.30 0.26 7.45
CA VAL A 136 -10.54 -0.51 7.53
C VAL A 136 -10.60 -1.21 8.88
N ARG A 137 -11.72 -1.01 9.60
CA ARG A 137 -12.00 -1.73 10.85
C ARG A 137 -12.44 -3.15 10.53
N GLY A 138 -11.77 -4.13 11.15
CA GLY A 138 -12.07 -5.56 11.01
C GLY A 138 -11.20 -6.31 9.98
N ASN A 139 -11.39 -7.62 9.92
CA ASN A 139 -10.59 -8.57 9.13
C ASN A 139 -11.03 -8.62 7.65
N GLY A 140 -11.63 -7.54 7.14
CA GLY A 140 -12.48 -7.52 5.96
C GLY A 140 -11.91 -8.29 4.77
N GLU A 141 -12.36 -9.52 4.57
CA GLU A 141 -12.23 -10.21 3.29
C GLU A 141 -12.94 -9.34 2.24
N GLY A 142 -12.19 -8.94 1.23
CA GLY A 142 -12.47 -7.82 0.31
C GLY A 142 -13.72 -7.88 -0.56
N SER A 143 -14.78 -8.61 -0.20
CA SER A 143 -15.98 -8.75 -1.03
C SER A 143 -16.96 -7.58 -0.95
N HIS A 144 -16.82 -6.64 0.00
CA HIS A 144 -17.78 -5.54 0.20
C HIS A 144 -17.19 -4.13 0.10
N TYR A 145 -15.87 -4.00 -0.09
CA TYR A 145 -15.23 -2.70 -0.24
C TYR A 145 -15.00 -2.41 -1.72
N ARG A 146 -15.83 -1.53 -2.29
CA ARG A 146 -15.53 -0.96 -3.61
C ARG A 146 -14.34 -0.01 -3.46
N CYS A 147 -13.41 -0.05 -4.39
CA CYS A 147 -12.26 0.87 -4.47
C CYS A 147 -12.71 2.36 -4.57
N ASN A 148 -14.01 2.60 -4.84
CA ASN A 148 -14.76 3.88 -4.77
C ASN A 148 -14.78 4.61 -3.40
N PHE A 149 -13.92 4.33 -2.42
CA PHE A 149 -13.90 5.07 -1.15
C PHE A 149 -13.30 6.48 -1.26
N ILE A 150 -12.78 6.87 -2.43
CA ILE A 150 -12.30 8.22 -2.69
C ILE A 150 -12.99 8.79 -3.92
N ARG A 151 -14.19 9.34 -3.73
CA ARG A 151 -14.63 10.51 -4.51
C ARG A 151 -14.54 11.69 -3.55
N TRP A 152 -13.53 12.54 -3.75
CA TRP A 152 -13.50 13.88 -3.17
C TRP A 152 -14.64 14.72 -3.75
#